data_AF-A0A8S8Z4S4-F1
#
_entry.id   AF-A0A8S8Z4S4-F1
#
_cell.length_a   1.000
_cell.length_b   1.000
_cell.length_c   1.000
_cell.angle_alpha   90.00
_cell.angle_beta   90.00
_cell.angle_gamma   90.00
#
_symmetry.space_group_name_H-M   'P 1'
#
loop_
_entity.id
_entity.type
_entity.pdbx_description
1 polymer ?
#
loop_
_entity_poly.entity_id
_entity_poly.type
_entity_poly.pdbx_seq_one_letter_code
_entity_poly.pdbx_strand_id
1 'polypeptide(L)'
;MNQESVYCGWLEDSKNDGMLLSPTDALILMARVHVAAFVLILLAMSVPLQHSFGSTRTLDFFLFPDGSTHVTYSLDSDPLLPDTEVSLYGDSLENLVAEDENGFLLSTQSEKNILQVETLGSSNILINYDTYSLISKDGKIWSFEIDSPVEFNVVMPENSVIVGMSTFPLI
;
A
#
# COMPACT_ATOMS: atom_id res chain seq x y z
N MET A 1 -87.88 48.17 -14.61
CA MET A 1 -86.57 48.22 -15.31
C MET A 1 -85.52 47.95 -14.23
N ASN A 2 -84.73 46.88 -14.18
CA ASN A 2 -84.30 45.89 -15.16
C ASN A 2 -83.90 44.56 -14.44
N GLN A 3 -84.33 43.45 -15.02
CA GLN A 3 -83.94 42.02 -14.92
C GLN A 3 -83.36 41.39 -13.62
N GLU A 4 -84.16 40.50 -13.03
CA GLU A 4 -83.68 39.21 -12.51
C GLU A 4 -83.43 38.23 -13.69
N SER A 5 -82.35 37.44 -13.66
CA SER A 5 -82.24 36.22 -14.49
C SER A 5 -81.43 35.10 -13.81
N VAL A 6 -82.19 34.13 -13.30
CA VAL A 6 -82.02 32.66 -13.34
C VAL A 6 -80.73 32.06 -13.95
N TYR A 7 -79.93 31.42 -13.08
CA TYR A 7 -79.57 29.97 -12.98
C TYR A 7 -78.92 29.16 -14.14
N CYS A 8 -78.21 28.10 -13.70
CA CYS A 8 -77.50 26.98 -14.38
C CYS A 8 -76.15 27.33 -15.06
N GLY A 9 -75.04 26.61 -14.85
CA GLY A 9 -74.79 25.30 -14.25
C GLY A 9 -73.86 24.48 -15.18
N TRP A 10 -72.94 23.71 -14.58
CA TRP A 10 -72.07 22.67 -15.20
C TRP A 10 -70.86 23.19 -16.01
N LEU A 11 -69.67 22.58 -16.01
CA LEU A 11 -69.24 21.21 -15.74
C LEU A 11 -67.82 21.20 -15.15
N GLU A 12 -67.59 20.36 -14.14
CA GLU A 12 -66.33 19.61 -14.06
C GLU A 12 -66.23 18.72 -15.31
N ASP A 13 -65.08 18.75 -16.00
CA ASP A 13 -64.39 17.59 -16.60
C ASP A 13 -63.47 18.03 -17.76
N SER A 14 -62.17 17.86 -17.60
CA SER A 14 -61.42 16.90 -18.43
C SER A 14 -59.96 16.88 -18.02
N LYS A 15 -59.62 15.74 -17.43
CA LYS A 15 -58.30 15.14 -17.44
C LYS A 15 -57.77 15.11 -18.87
N ASN A 16 -56.79 15.96 -19.17
CA ASN A 16 -56.06 15.94 -20.44
C ASN A 16 -54.57 15.69 -20.15
N ASP A 17 -54.21 14.43 -20.34
CA ASP A 17 -52.86 13.89 -20.29
C ASP A 17 -51.97 14.60 -21.33
N GLY A 18 -51.13 15.50 -20.84
CA GLY A 18 -50.07 16.14 -21.59
C GLY A 18 -49.02 16.59 -20.60
N MET A 19 -47.97 15.79 -20.42
CA MET A 19 -46.91 16.03 -19.44
C MET A 19 -46.04 17.21 -19.88
N LEU A 20 -46.60 18.42 -19.83
CA LEU A 20 -45.87 19.68 -19.96
C LEU A 20 -45.37 20.02 -18.55
N LEU A 21 -44.14 19.61 -18.27
CA LEU A 21 -43.42 20.10 -17.09
C LEU A 21 -43.39 21.63 -17.19
N SER A 22 -43.95 22.32 -16.18
CA SER A 22 -43.84 23.78 -16.09
C SER A 22 -42.35 24.16 -16.18
N PRO A 23 -41.97 25.25 -16.86
CA PRO A 23 -40.57 25.66 -16.98
C PRO A 23 -39.84 25.71 -15.62
N THR A 24 -40.54 26.05 -14.55
CA THR A 24 -40.03 26.02 -13.17
C THR A 24 -39.72 24.62 -12.67
N ASP A 25 -40.57 23.63 -12.96
CA ASP A 25 -40.40 22.24 -12.51
C ASP A 25 -39.28 21.55 -13.28
N ALA A 26 -39.14 21.86 -14.57
CA ALA A 26 -38.03 21.39 -15.40
C ALA A 26 -36.68 21.96 -14.91
N LEU A 27 -36.61 23.25 -14.56
CA LEU A 27 -35.40 23.88 -14.00
C LEU A 27 -35.02 23.27 -12.64
N ILE A 28 -35.98 23.00 -11.77
CA ILE A 28 -35.76 22.37 -10.45
C ILE A 28 -35.26 20.92 -10.62
N LEU A 29 -35.85 20.15 -11.54
CA LEU A 29 -35.41 18.78 -11.84
C LEU A 29 -33.99 18.75 -12.41
N MET A 30 -33.68 19.65 -13.34
CA MET A 30 -32.33 19.77 -13.89
C MET A 30 -31.31 20.12 -12.80
N ALA A 31 -31.62 21.08 -11.93
CA ALA A 31 -30.74 21.42 -10.81
C ALA A 31 -30.53 20.25 -9.85
N ARG A 32 -31.58 19.48 -9.50
CA ARG A 32 -31.46 18.28 -8.64
C ARG A 32 -30.59 17.19 -9.26
N VAL A 33 -30.66 16.99 -10.57
CA VAL A 33 -29.80 16.01 -11.29
C VAL A 33 -28.33 16.40 -11.18
N HIS A 34 -28.01 17.70 -11.36
CA HIS A 34 -26.64 18.19 -11.25
C HIS A 34 -26.13 18.12 -9.81
N VAL A 35 -26.97 18.46 -8.82
CA VAL A 35 -26.60 18.34 -7.40
C VAL A 35 -26.39 16.87 -7.01
N ALA A 36 -27.26 15.96 -7.46
CA ALA A 36 -27.12 14.53 -7.20
C ALA A 36 -25.84 13.97 -7.86
N ALA A 37 -25.53 14.37 -9.09
CA ALA A 37 -24.30 13.99 -9.76
C ALA A 37 -23.06 14.51 -9.03
N PHE A 38 -23.09 15.77 -8.55
CA PHE A 38 -22.00 16.35 -7.78
C PHE A 38 -21.78 15.63 -6.46
N VAL A 39 -22.85 15.31 -5.72
CA VAL A 39 -22.78 14.51 -4.49
C VAL A 39 -22.24 13.11 -4.76
N LEU A 40 -22.63 12.47 -5.86
CA LEU A 40 -22.13 11.16 -6.25
C LEU A 40 -20.62 11.20 -6.55
N ILE A 41 -20.15 12.25 -7.24
CA ILE A 41 -18.72 12.45 -7.54
C ILE A 41 -17.93 12.69 -6.24
N LEU A 42 -18.44 13.54 -5.34
CA LEU A 42 -17.82 13.76 -4.03
C LEU A 42 -17.75 12.48 -3.20
N LEU A 43 -18.81 11.66 -3.24
CA LEU A 43 -18.84 10.36 -2.55
C LEU A 43 -17.82 9.38 -3.16
N ALA A 44 -17.69 9.35 -4.49
CA ALA A 44 -16.69 8.53 -5.17
C ALA A 44 -15.24 8.95 -4.82
N MET A 45 -14.98 10.25 -4.64
CA MET A 45 -13.67 10.75 -4.20
C MET A 45 -13.40 10.52 -2.70
N SER A 46 -14.44 10.26 -1.90
CA SER A 46 -14.29 9.95 -0.46
C SER A 46 -13.89 8.51 -0.18
N VAL A 47 -13.85 7.64 -1.20
CA VAL A 47 -13.31 6.29 -1.05
C VAL A 47 -11.80 6.44 -0.86
N PRO A 48 -11.23 5.98 0.27
CA PRO A 48 -9.78 5.95 0.41
C PRO A 48 -9.23 5.07 -0.72
N LEU A 49 -8.34 5.61 -1.55
CA LEU A 49 -7.45 4.82 -2.39
C LEU A 49 -6.57 4.02 -1.42
N GLN A 50 -7.09 2.89 -0.95
CA GLN A 50 -6.30 1.90 -0.24
C GLN A 50 -5.43 1.23 -1.30
N HIS A 51 -4.29 1.86 -1.63
CA HIS A 51 -3.18 1.16 -2.23
C HIS A 51 -2.59 0.22 -1.17
N SER A 52 -3.34 -0.83 -0.81
CA SER A 52 -2.70 -2.06 -0.38
C SER A 52 -2.32 -2.78 -1.66
N PHE A 53 -1.28 -2.28 -2.32
CA PHE A 53 -0.43 -3.20 -3.05
C PHE A 53 0.03 -4.18 -1.97
N GLY A 54 -0.32 -5.46 -2.13
CA GLY A 54 0.25 -6.49 -1.29
C GLY A 54 1.75 -6.38 -1.48
N SER A 55 2.43 -5.72 -0.54
CA SER A 55 3.85 -5.44 -0.66
C SER A 55 4.53 -6.79 -0.57
N THR A 56 5.07 -7.26 -1.69
CA THR A 56 5.86 -8.48 -1.74
C THR A 56 7.23 -8.17 -1.17
N ARG A 57 7.31 -8.05 0.16
CA ARG A 57 8.56 -7.94 0.89
C ARG A 57 9.01 -9.34 1.28
N THR A 58 10.19 -9.72 0.84
CA THR A 58 10.83 -10.97 1.25
C THR A 58 12.14 -10.65 1.93
N LEU A 59 12.34 -11.20 3.12
CA LEU A 59 13.53 -11.00 3.93
C LEU A 59 14.09 -12.37 4.31
N ASP A 60 15.28 -12.68 3.82
CA ASP A 60 15.94 -13.96 4.05
C ASP A 60 17.29 -13.74 4.72
N PHE A 61 17.52 -14.49 5.80
CA PHE A 61 18.78 -14.49 6.55
C PHE A 61 19.49 -15.83 6.37
N PHE A 62 20.73 -15.80 5.89
CA PHE A 62 21.59 -16.98 5.77
C PHE A 62 22.70 -16.87 6.80
N LEU A 63 22.64 -17.69 7.84
CA LEU A 63 23.60 -17.70 8.93
C LEU A 63 24.79 -18.59 8.57
N PHE A 64 26.00 -18.09 8.77
CA PHE A 64 27.22 -18.86 8.51
C PHE A 64 27.94 -19.28 9.81
N PRO A 65 28.73 -20.38 9.77
CA PRO A 65 29.46 -20.88 10.94
C PRO A 65 30.51 -19.92 11.51
N ASP A 66 30.98 -18.98 10.70
CA ASP A 66 31.97 -17.96 11.10
C ASP A 66 31.34 -16.80 11.89
N GLY A 67 30.01 -16.76 12.01
CA GLY A 67 29.27 -15.71 12.69
C GLY A 67 28.85 -14.55 11.79
N SER A 68 29.09 -14.65 10.48
CA SER A 68 28.49 -13.74 9.50
C SER A 68 27.04 -14.16 9.17
N THR A 69 26.26 -13.19 8.73
CA THR A 69 24.91 -13.38 8.20
C THR A 69 24.81 -12.67 6.87
N HIS A 70 24.46 -13.41 5.82
CA HIS A 70 24.05 -12.80 4.55
C HIS A 70 22.57 -12.49 4.60
N VAL A 71 22.20 -11.29 4.17
CA VAL A 71 20.82 -10.81 4.17
C VAL A 71 20.42 -10.53 2.73
N THR A 72 19.31 -11.12 2.32
CA THR A 72 18.65 -10.83 1.06
C THR A 72 17.30 -10.17 1.36
N TYR A 73 17.12 -8.94 0.89
CA TYR A 73 15.90 -8.17 1.10
C TYR A 73 15.34 -7.69 -0.24
N SER A 74 14.22 -8.26 -0.66
CA SER A 74 13.44 -7.76 -1.81
C SER A 74 12.24 -6.96 -1.32
N LEU A 75 12.01 -5.83 -1.97
CA LEU A 75 10.89 -4.94 -1.67
C LEU A 75 10.40 -4.23 -2.93
N ASP A 76 9.09 -4.00 -2.98
CA ASP A 76 8.48 -3.19 -4.04
C ASP A 76 8.78 -1.70 -3.81
N SER A 77 9.11 -1.00 -4.89
CA SER A 77 9.32 0.45 -4.92
C SER A 77 8.26 1.14 -5.78
N ASP A 78 7.98 2.41 -5.48
CA ASP A 78 7.08 3.21 -6.31
C ASP A 78 7.81 3.67 -7.58
N PRO A 79 7.40 3.23 -8.78
CA PRO A 79 8.06 3.62 -10.03
C PRO A 79 7.84 5.10 -10.39
N LEU A 80 6.97 5.82 -9.67
CA LEU A 80 6.77 7.26 -9.83
C LEU A 80 7.78 8.09 -9.02
N LEU A 81 8.51 7.46 -8.10
CA LEU A 81 9.52 8.10 -7.27
C LEU A 81 10.92 7.70 -7.74
N PRO A 82 11.88 8.66 -7.76
CA PRO A 82 13.24 8.37 -8.20
C PRO A 82 14.09 7.71 -7.10
N ASP A 83 13.64 7.75 -5.85
CA ASP A 83 14.35 7.26 -4.68
C ASP A 83 13.41 6.61 -3.66
N THR A 84 13.97 5.73 -2.84
CA THR A 84 13.28 5.13 -1.69
C THR A 84 14.21 4.96 -0.51
N GLU A 85 13.63 4.97 0.70
CA GLU A 85 14.34 4.67 1.93
C GLU A 85 14.00 3.25 2.41
N VAL A 86 15.03 2.53 2.87
CA VAL A 86 14.91 1.16 3.37
C VAL A 86 15.65 1.03 4.69
N SER A 87 14.97 0.52 5.72
CA SER A 87 15.62 0.16 6.98
C SER A 87 16.30 -1.20 6.86
N LEU A 88 17.61 -1.22 7.08
CA LEU A 88 18.44 -2.42 7.09
C LEU A 88 18.59 -2.96 8.50
N TYR A 89 18.96 -4.23 8.59
CA TYR A 89 19.15 -4.94 9.85
C TYR A 89 20.63 -5.13 10.13
N GLY A 90 21.03 -4.72 11.33
CA GLY A 90 22.40 -4.79 11.80
C GLY A 90 23.11 -3.44 11.84
N ASP A 91 24.20 -3.38 12.61
CA ASP A 91 24.97 -2.15 12.87
C ASP A 91 26.20 -2.00 11.95
N SER A 92 26.66 -3.11 11.35
CA SER A 92 27.76 -3.13 10.40
C SER A 92 27.31 -3.81 9.11
N LEU A 93 27.44 -3.11 7.99
CA LEU A 93 27.04 -3.56 6.67
C LEU A 93 28.29 -3.70 5.80
N GLU A 94 28.52 -4.90 5.30
CA GLU A 94 29.60 -5.22 4.38
C GLU A 94 29.03 -5.73 3.06
N ASN A 95 29.78 -5.56 1.96
CA ASN A 95 29.41 -6.05 0.64
C ASN A 95 27.99 -5.67 0.18
N LEU A 96 27.51 -4.48 0.60
CA LEU A 96 26.17 -4.02 0.26
C LEU A 96 26.05 -3.75 -1.25
N VAL A 97 25.04 -4.37 -1.85
CA VAL A 97 24.68 -4.23 -3.25
C VAL A 97 23.16 -4.07 -3.34
N ALA A 98 22.70 -3.10 -4.11
CA ALA A 98 21.30 -2.95 -4.48
C ALA A 98 21.15 -3.05 -6.00
N GLU A 99 20.14 -3.79 -6.44
CA GLU A 99 19.84 -4.03 -7.85
C GLU A 99 18.35 -3.81 -8.13
N ASP A 100 18.02 -3.41 -9.36
CA ASP A 100 16.63 -3.33 -9.84
C ASP A 100 16.09 -4.70 -10.30
N GLU A 101 14.84 -4.73 -10.75
CA GLU A 101 14.22 -5.95 -11.29
C GLU A 101 14.94 -6.57 -12.51
N ASN A 102 15.83 -5.84 -13.16
CA ASN A 102 16.59 -6.27 -14.33
C ASN A 102 18.04 -6.66 -13.98
N GLY A 103 18.44 -6.56 -12.71
CA GLY A 103 19.81 -6.82 -12.25
C GLY A 103 20.79 -5.66 -12.51
N PHE A 104 20.29 -4.45 -12.73
CA PHE A 104 21.14 -3.25 -12.83
C PHE A 104 21.44 -2.71 -11.43
N LEU A 105 22.72 -2.39 -11.21
CA LEU A 105 23.16 -1.79 -9.96
C LEU A 105 22.54 -0.41 -9.74
N LEU A 106 21.95 -0.22 -8.57
CA LEU A 106 21.38 1.03 -8.11
C LEU A 106 22.37 1.80 -7.24
N SER A 107 22.34 3.13 -7.31
CA SER A 107 23.13 3.96 -6.42
C SER A 107 22.54 3.92 -5.01
N THR A 108 23.40 3.77 -4.01
CA THR A 108 22.96 3.71 -2.61
C THR A 108 23.77 4.64 -1.73
N GLN A 109 23.09 5.27 -0.77
CA GLN A 109 23.71 6.01 0.31
C GLN A 109 23.22 5.46 1.65
N SER A 110 24.13 4.99 2.49
CA SER A 110 23.80 4.47 3.81
C SER A 110 24.12 5.50 4.89
N GLU A 111 23.14 5.78 5.75
CA GLU A 111 23.32 6.53 6.99
C GLU A 111 22.76 5.71 8.16
N LYS A 112 23.68 5.19 8.99
CA LYS A 112 23.36 4.23 10.07
C LYS A 112 22.71 2.97 9.50
N ASN A 113 21.45 2.72 9.83
CA ASN A 113 20.67 1.56 9.40
C ASN A 113 19.59 1.95 8.37
N ILE A 114 19.64 3.16 7.83
CA ILE A 114 18.75 3.62 6.77
C ILE A 114 19.56 3.70 5.48
N LEU A 115 19.10 2.98 4.47
CA LEU A 115 19.64 2.99 3.12
C LEU A 115 18.72 3.82 2.22
N GLN A 116 19.25 4.88 1.65
CA GLN A 116 18.62 5.58 0.54
C GLN A 116 19.08 4.93 -0.76
N VAL A 117 18.12 4.49 -1.58
CA VAL A 117 18.37 3.85 -2.87
C VAL A 117 17.78 4.71 -3.97
N GLU A 118 18.59 5.09 -4.95
CA GLU A 118 18.11 5.75 -6.17
C GLU A 118 17.52 4.69 -7.11
N THR A 119 16.20 4.55 -7.11
CA THR A 119 15.46 3.53 -7.86
C THR A 119 15.29 3.89 -9.32
N LEU A 120 15.32 5.19 -9.64
CA LEU A 120 15.12 5.73 -10.99
C LEU A 120 13.84 5.21 -11.69
N GLY A 121 12.79 4.94 -10.90
CA GLY A 121 11.51 4.43 -11.39
C GLY A 121 11.41 2.91 -11.50
N SER A 122 12.34 2.16 -10.90
CA SER A 122 12.25 0.71 -10.74
C SER A 122 11.03 0.32 -9.89
N SER A 123 10.46 -0.85 -10.16
CA SER A 123 9.27 -1.35 -9.44
C SER A 123 9.61 -2.32 -8.32
N ASN A 124 10.79 -2.93 -8.36
CA ASN A 124 11.31 -3.78 -7.30
C ASN A 124 12.80 -3.54 -7.09
N ILE A 125 13.25 -3.69 -5.86
CA ILE A 125 14.64 -3.58 -5.48
C ILE A 125 15.04 -4.86 -4.75
N LEU A 126 16.20 -5.38 -5.10
CA LEU A 126 16.87 -6.46 -4.40
C LEU A 126 18.12 -5.91 -3.70
N ILE A 127 18.17 -6.03 -2.38
CA ILE A 127 19.31 -5.61 -1.56
C ILE A 127 19.99 -6.85 -0.99
N ASN A 128 21.29 -6.97 -1.20
CA ASN A 128 22.13 -8.01 -0.64
C ASN A 128 23.26 -7.38 0.16
N TYR A 129 23.52 -7.91 1.36
CA TYR A 129 24.64 -7.47 2.17
C TYR A 129 25.01 -8.53 3.22
N ASP A 130 26.21 -8.38 3.78
CA ASP A 130 26.69 -9.21 4.89
C ASP A 130 26.76 -8.39 6.18
N THR A 131 26.47 -9.02 7.31
CA THR A 131 26.60 -8.41 8.64
C THR A 131 27.05 -9.42 9.69
N TYR A 132 27.81 -8.96 10.68
CA TYR A 132 28.22 -9.75 11.85
C TYR A 132 27.45 -9.39 13.11
N SER A 133 26.55 -8.41 13.02
CA SER A 133 25.91 -7.80 14.21
C SER A 133 24.67 -8.54 14.70
N LEU A 134 24.09 -9.44 13.89
CA LEU A 134 22.87 -10.20 14.21
C LEU A 134 23.14 -11.48 15.00
N ILE A 135 24.40 -11.91 15.10
CA ILE A 135 24.80 -13.13 15.79
C ILE A 135 25.63 -12.76 17.02
N SER A 136 25.19 -13.23 18.19
CA SER A 136 26.01 -13.24 19.40
C SER A 136 26.50 -14.66 19.71
N LYS A 137 27.67 -14.78 20.32
CA LYS A 137 28.27 -16.07 20.66
C LYS A 137 28.60 -16.14 22.14
N ASP A 138 28.02 -17.12 22.83
CA ASP A 138 28.36 -17.47 24.20
C ASP A 138 28.89 -18.92 24.27
N GLY A 139 30.20 -19.04 24.43
CA GLY A 139 30.90 -20.32 24.38
C GLY A 139 30.74 -21.05 23.04
N LYS A 140 29.91 -22.10 23.03
CA LYS A 140 29.61 -22.92 21.83
C LYS A 140 28.22 -22.64 21.25
N ILE A 141 27.44 -21.76 21.87
CA ILE A 141 26.09 -21.43 21.43
C ILE A 141 26.16 -20.11 20.66
N TRP A 142 25.52 -20.10 19.50
CA TRP A 142 25.26 -18.89 18.72
C TRP A 142 23.79 -18.53 18.89
N SER A 143 23.52 -17.25 19.11
CA SER A 143 22.17 -16.71 19.21
C SER A 143 21.97 -15.70 18.09
N PHE A 144 20.96 -15.95 17.26
CA PHE A 144 20.47 -15.00 16.26
C PHE A 144 19.31 -14.21 16.87
N GLU A 145 19.38 -12.89 16.77
CA GLU A 145 18.35 -11.99 17.29
C GLU A 145 17.99 -10.93 16.25
N ILE A 146 16.69 -10.74 16.04
CA ILE A 146 16.16 -9.79 15.07
C ILE A 146 14.82 -9.25 15.56
N ASP A 147 14.59 -7.96 15.35
CA ASP A 147 13.28 -7.32 15.48
C ASP A 147 12.85 -6.88 14.09
N SER A 148 11.96 -7.67 13.46
CA SER A 148 11.49 -7.41 12.11
C SER A 148 9.96 -7.26 12.09
N PRO A 149 9.43 -6.16 11.51
CA PRO A 149 7.99 -5.98 11.33
C PRO A 149 7.44 -6.77 10.13
N VAL A 150 8.29 -7.45 9.36
CA VAL A 150 7.91 -8.25 8.20
C VAL A 150 8.20 -9.72 8.44
N GLU A 151 7.52 -10.59 7.70
CA GLU A 151 7.83 -12.02 7.71
C GLU A 151 9.22 -12.26 7.11
N PHE A 152 9.95 -13.23 7.67
CA PHE A 152 11.31 -13.54 7.24
C PHE A 152 11.59 -15.03 7.34
N ASN A 153 12.57 -15.48 6.56
CA ASN A 153 13.13 -16.82 6.66
C ASN A 153 14.54 -16.78 7.26
N VAL A 154 14.88 -17.82 8.01
CA VAL A 154 16.25 -18.01 8.54
C VAL A 154 16.75 -19.36 8.11
N VAL A 155 17.87 -19.36 7.38
CA VAL A 155 18.61 -20.55 6.98
C VAL A 155 19.79 -20.71 7.93
N MET A 156 19.74 -21.77 8.73
CA MET A 156 20.79 -22.10 9.69
C MET A 156 21.98 -22.76 8.97
N PRO A 157 23.20 -22.70 9.56
CA PRO A 157 24.35 -23.39 9.00
C PRO A 157 24.12 -24.91 9.01
N GLU A 158 24.80 -25.61 8.10
CA GLU A 158 24.77 -27.08 8.08
C GLU A 158 25.24 -27.66 9.42
N ASN A 159 24.62 -28.78 9.82
CA ASN A 159 24.92 -29.49 11.08
C ASN A 159 24.67 -28.66 12.36
N SER A 160 23.82 -27.63 12.28
CA SER A 160 23.35 -26.90 13.45
C SER A 160 22.27 -27.67 14.23
N VAL A 161 22.21 -27.43 15.54
CA VAL A 161 21.17 -27.95 16.44
C VAL A 161 20.53 -26.78 17.15
N ILE A 162 19.22 -26.62 16.99
CA ILE A 162 18.45 -25.58 17.67
C ILE A 162 18.25 -26.00 19.13
N VAL A 163 18.74 -25.17 20.06
CA VAL A 163 18.64 -25.42 21.51
C VAL A 163 17.59 -24.55 22.20
N GLY A 164 17.05 -23.52 21.53
CA GLY A 164 16.00 -22.66 22.03
C GLY A 164 15.51 -21.67 20.96
N MET A 165 14.26 -21.22 21.09
CA MET A 165 13.64 -20.20 20.24
C MET A 165 12.66 -19.37 21.07
N SER A 166 12.56 -18.07 20.79
CA SER A 166 11.57 -17.17 21.40
C SER A 166 10.24 -17.16 20.65
N THR A 167 10.27 -17.46 19.34
CA THR A 167 9.08 -17.52 18.48
C THR A 167 9.07 -18.82 17.68
N PHE A 168 7.88 -19.26 17.27
CA PHE A 168 7.73 -20.45 16.43
C PHE A 168 7.63 -20.03 14.95
N PRO A 169 8.30 -20.76 14.04
CA PRO A 169 8.16 -20.51 12.62
C PRO A 169 6.73 -20.77 12.17
N LEU A 170 6.23 -19.93 11.26
CA LEU A 170 5.00 -20.18 10.53
C LEU A 170 5.28 -21.26 9.46
N ILE A 171 4.33 -22.17 9.26
CA ILE A 171 4.43 -23.31 8.33
C ILE A 171 3.62 -23.00 7.07
#